data_AF-A0A099P9S8-F1
#
_entry.id   AF-A0A099P9S8-F1
#
_cell.length_a   1.000
_cell.length_b   1.000
_cell.length_c   1.000
_cell.angle_alpha   90.00
_cell.angle_beta   90.00
_cell.angle_gamma   90.00
#
_symmetry.space_group_name_H-M   'P 1'
#
loop_
_entity.id
_entity.type
_entity.pdbx_description
1 polymer ?
#
loop_
_entity_poly.entity_id
_entity_poly.type
_entity_poly.pdbx_seq_one_letter_code
_entity_poly.pdbx_strand_id
1 'polypeptide(L)'
;MSHQSELIANDIKTYLHQHENKELLRLLTCGSVDDGKSTLIGRLLHDSKMIYEDQLAAITHDSKKVGTTGDTVDLALLVDGLQAEREQGITIDVAYRYFSTAKRKFIIADTPGHEQYTRNMATGASTCDLAIILIDARHGVQVQTRRHSFIVSLLGIRHTLVAINKMDLVEYSEERFNQIKADYLEFAKDLNLPDIQFAPISALNGDNVVNPSAHMPWHKGEPLMALLEAIEIAQDHNFDELRFPVQYVNRPNLNFRGYCGTLTSGVVQVGDAVKVLPSGKQSRVKSIVTWDGELDRAFAPMAVTLTLDDEIDISRGDLLVHAEATPEPRQQFSAHLVWMDEQPLNPARDYEIKLATSRQTGRISRIHHRIDVNTLEHIPAGSLELNEIAKVDLSLERAVVADNYRLHKGTGAFILVDRFSNRTVAAGMILPPEQTQDRLKPTSDSLLNTTLWEQRFGQKASCIQVQGGTLELRHQLLYTLEKALFDQGKVAFVLDAESAQTPPDANAALINWLLSKGVILITNTASKLSETQIIDLDGSTNDISQLVTGLLERL
;
A
#
# COMPACT_ATOMS: atom_id res chain seq x y z
N MET A 1 12.12 26.62 -32.22
CA MET A 1 12.16 26.19 -33.64
C MET A 1 13.55 26.43 -34.25
N SER A 2 14.66 26.01 -33.62
CA SER A 2 15.98 26.11 -34.27
C SER A 2 16.91 24.90 -34.09
N HIS A 3 16.75 24.10 -33.02
CA HIS A 3 17.61 22.92 -32.83
C HIS A 3 17.09 21.61 -33.45
N GLN A 4 15.80 21.52 -33.83
CA GLN A 4 15.23 20.30 -34.44
C GLN A 4 15.65 20.13 -35.91
N SER A 5 16.04 21.21 -36.60
CA SER A 5 16.25 21.22 -38.06
C SER A 5 17.59 20.63 -38.50
N GLU A 6 18.65 20.78 -37.71
CA GLU A 6 20.01 20.41 -38.11
C GLU A 6 20.30 18.90 -38.01
N LEU A 7 19.75 18.22 -37.00
CA LEU A 7 19.91 16.76 -36.82
C LEU A 7 19.12 15.95 -37.85
N ILE A 8 17.93 16.41 -38.21
CA ILE A 8 17.10 15.80 -39.26
C ILE A 8 17.79 15.90 -40.63
N ALA A 9 18.50 17.01 -40.87
CA ALA A 9 19.18 17.26 -42.14
C ALA A 9 20.50 16.49 -42.30
N ASN A 10 21.24 16.24 -41.20
CA ASN A 10 22.61 15.72 -41.27
C ASN A 10 22.77 14.24 -40.87
N ASP A 11 21.93 13.70 -39.97
CA ASP A 11 22.03 12.29 -39.58
C ASP A 11 20.69 11.73 -39.03
N ILE A 12 19.82 11.35 -39.97
CA ILE A 12 18.49 10.83 -39.67
C ILE A 12 18.53 9.50 -38.90
N LYS A 13 19.60 8.69 -39.04
CA LYS A 13 19.72 7.40 -38.33
C LYS A 13 20.04 7.61 -36.86
N THR A 14 20.96 8.52 -36.55
CA THR A 14 21.25 8.90 -35.16
C THR A 14 20.03 9.57 -34.52
N TYR A 15 19.29 10.40 -35.26
CA TYR A 15 18.03 10.97 -34.81
C TYR A 15 16.97 9.89 -34.50
N LEU A 16 16.78 8.91 -35.40
CA LEU A 16 15.84 7.79 -35.19
C LEU A 16 16.25 6.93 -34.01
N HIS A 17 17.54 6.58 -33.87
CA HIS A 17 18.04 5.82 -32.71
C HIS A 17 17.89 6.57 -31.39
N GLN A 18 18.14 7.89 -31.37
CA GLN A 18 17.89 8.72 -30.19
C GLN A 18 16.39 8.79 -29.84
N HIS A 19 15.51 8.73 -30.83
CA HIS A 19 14.06 8.72 -30.61
C HIS A 19 13.51 7.36 -30.16
N GLU A 20 14.08 6.27 -30.67
CA GLU A 20 13.75 4.89 -30.27
C GLU A 20 14.13 4.64 -28.82
N ASN A 21 15.35 5.03 -28.41
CA ASN A 21 15.95 4.69 -27.11
C ASN A 21 15.75 5.73 -26.00
N LYS A 22 14.74 6.62 -26.11
CA LYS A 22 14.43 7.56 -25.02
C LYS A 22 14.04 6.79 -23.75
N GLU A 23 14.67 7.14 -22.64
CA GLU A 23 14.32 6.63 -21.33
C GLU A 23 12.87 6.98 -20.99
N LEU A 24 12.19 6.09 -20.27
CA LEU A 24 10.79 6.22 -19.89
C LEU A 24 10.68 6.50 -18.39
N LEU A 25 10.13 7.65 -18.01
CA LEU A 25 9.81 7.97 -16.62
C LEU A 25 8.33 7.75 -16.36
N ARG A 26 7.99 6.95 -15.34
CA ARG A 26 6.62 6.85 -14.82
C ARG A 26 6.48 7.74 -13.60
N LEU A 27 5.57 8.71 -13.67
CA LEU A 27 5.33 9.66 -12.59
C LEU A 27 3.89 9.60 -12.09
N LEU A 28 3.75 9.78 -10.79
CA LEU A 28 2.49 9.87 -10.07
C LEU A 28 2.19 11.33 -9.74
N THR A 29 0.95 11.80 -9.94
CA THR A 29 0.53 13.12 -9.45
C THR A 29 -0.38 12.99 -8.24
N CYS A 30 -0.01 13.63 -7.15
CA CYS A 30 -0.76 13.67 -5.89
C CYS A 30 -0.95 15.11 -5.42
N GLY A 31 -1.95 15.33 -4.58
CA GLY A 31 -2.33 16.66 -4.12
C GLY A 31 -3.78 16.68 -3.68
N SER A 32 -4.15 17.72 -2.94
CA SER A 32 -5.51 17.93 -2.45
C SER A 32 -6.52 18.13 -3.58
N VAL A 33 -7.80 18.16 -3.23
CA VAL A 33 -8.81 18.75 -4.12
C VAL A 33 -8.47 20.23 -4.28
N ASP A 34 -8.57 20.74 -5.51
CA ASP A 34 -8.20 22.12 -5.88
C ASP A 34 -6.71 22.48 -5.87
N ASP A 35 -5.77 21.59 -5.51
CA ASP A 35 -4.33 21.90 -5.59
C ASP A 35 -3.82 22.11 -7.03
N GLY A 36 -4.66 21.87 -8.03
CA GLY A 36 -4.38 22.14 -9.45
C GLY A 36 -3.67 21.00 -10.18
N LYS A 37 -3.89 19.73 -9.78
CA LYS A 37 -3.31 18.54 -10.43
C LYS A 37 -3.66 18.47 -11.91
N SER A 38 -4.96 18.48 -12.24
CA SER A 38 -5.44 18.42 -13.62
C SER A 38 -4.97 19.63 -14.44
N THR A 39 -4.92 20.82 -13.84
CA THR A 39 -4.37 22.02 -14.47
C THR A 39 -2.88 21.86 -14.82
N LEU A 40 -2.08 21.31 -13.90
CA LEU A 40 -0.66 21.05 -14.15
C LEU A 40 -0.45 20.02 -15.26
N ILE A 41 -1.20 18.92 -15.22
CA ILE A 41 -1.15 17.88 -16.27
C ILE A 41 -1.53 18.49 -17.61
N GLY A 42 -2.64 19.23 -17.68
CA GLY A 42 -3.09 19.93 -18.89
C GLY A 42 -2.03 20.91 -19.42
N ARG A 43 -1.37 21.66 -18.54
CA ARG A 43 -0.27 22.57 -18.88
C ARG A 43 0.94 21.82 -19.46
N LEU A 44 1.37 20.73 -18.82
CA LEU A 44 2.47 19.89 -19.34
C LEU A 44 2.14 19.30 -20.71
N LEU A 45 0.90 18.86 -20.94
CA LEU A 45 0.45 18.33 -22.23
C LEU A 45 0.38 19.42 -23.31
N HIS A 46 -0.12 20.61 -22.97
CA HIS A 46 -0.18 21.76 -23.87
C HIS A 46 1.23 22.22 -24.29
N ASP A 47 2.11 22.45 -23.32
CA ASP A 47 3.42 23.02 -23.58
C ASP A 47 4.40 22.01 -24.21
N SER A 48 4.17 20.70 -24.03
CA SER A 48 4.89 19.63 -24.74
C SER A 48 4.47 19.45 -26.20
N LYS A 49 3.52 20.27 -26.70
CA LYS A 49 3.04 20.30 -28.10
C LYS A 49 2.45 18.97 -28.60
N MET A 50 1.92 18.16 -27.70
CA MET A 50 1.30 16.88 -28.04
C MET A 50 -0.21 16.98 -28.31
N ILE A 51 -0.81 18.15 -28.09
CA ILE A 51 -2.22 18.41 -28.41
C ILE A 51 -2.28 19.04 -29.80
N TYR A 52 -2.90 18.34 -30.75
CA TYR A 52 -3.20 18.89 -32.07
C TYR A 52 -4.10 20.13 -31.95
N GLU A 53 -3.86 21.16 -32.75
CA GLU A 53 -4.58 22.46 -32.69
C GLU A 53 -6.11 22.29 -32.71
N ASP A 54 -6.60 21.25 -33.39
CA ASP A 54 -8.03 20.91 -33.49
C ASP A 54 -8.65 20.48 -32.16
N GLN A 55 -7.90 19.76 -31.30
CA GLN A 55 -8.38 19.38 -29.96
C GLN A 55 -8.40 20.58 -29.01
N LEU A 56 -7.40 21.47 -29.11
CA LEU A 56 -7.37 22.74 -28.38
C LEU A 56 -8.55 23.65 -28.76
N ALA A 57 -8.93 23.68 -30.04
CA ALA A 57 -10.09 24.44 -30.51
C ALA A 57 -11.41 23.88 -29.96
N ALA A 58 -11.57 22.56 -29.90
CA ALA A 58 -12.75 21.91 -29.30
C ALA A 58 -12.88 22.22 -27.80
N ILE A 59 -11.77 22.17 -27.07
CA ILE A 59 -11.74 22.49 -25.63
C ILE A 59 -11.98 23.98 -25.38
N THR A 60 -11.45 24.86 -26.21
CA THR A 60 -11.70 26.32 -26.11
C THR A 60 -13.20 26.63 -26.25
N HIS A 61 -13.93 25.85 -27.06
CA HIS A 61 -15.38 25.96 -27.20
C HIS A 61 -16.13 25.41 -25.97
N ASP A 62 -15.66 24.31 -25.39
CA ASP A 62 -16.26 23.69 -24.21
C ASP A 62 -15.95 24.47 -22.91
N SER A 63 -14.77 25.07 -22.77
CA SER A 63 -14.41 25.97 -21.66
C SER A 63 -15.37 27.15 -21.57
N LYS A 64 -15.83 27.70 -22.70
CA LYS A 64 -16.83 28.79 -22.72
C LYS A 64 -18.23 28.36 -22.28
N LYS A 65 -18.53 27.06 -22.29
CA LYS A 65 -19.85 26.53 -21.93
C LYS A 65 -19.89 25.96 -20.50
N VAL A 66 -18.80 25.34 -20.04
CA VAL A 66 -18.76 24.52 -18.80
C VAL A 66 -17.51 24.81 -17.94
N GLY A 67 -16.61 25.69 -18.37
CA GLY A 67 -15.33 25.92 -17.69
C GLY A 67 -15.44 26.69 -16.37
N THR A 68 -14.49 26.43 -15.46
CA THR A 68 -14.39 27.08 -14.15
C THR A 68 -13.54 28.37 -14.17
N THR A 69 -12.83 28.61 -15.26
CA THR A 69 -11.82 29.67 -15.44
C THR A 69 -12.27 30.82 -16.37
N GLY A 70 -13.57 30.93 -16.65
CA GLY A 70 -14.15 32.05 -17.42
C GLY A 70 -13.72 32.07 -18.89
N ASP A 71 -13.19 33.20 -19.38
CA ASP A 71 -12.77 33.39 -20.78
C ASP A 71 -11.41 32.75 -21.12
N THR A 72 -10.69 32.23 -20.12
CA THR A 72 -9.42 31.51 -20.32
C THR A 72 -9.66 30.02 -20.58
N VAL A 73 -8.80 29.41 -21.39
CA VAL A 73 -8.93 27.98 -21.74
C VAL A 73 -8.72 27.13 -20.50
N ASP A 74 -9.74 26.38 -20.11
CA ASP A 74 -9.70 25.49 -18.95
C ASP A 74 -8.99 24.19 -19.33
N LEU A 75 -7.68 24.15 -19.11
CA LEU A 75 -6.84 23.00 -19.43
C LEU A 75 -7.16 21.76 -18.58
N ALA A 76 -7.93 21.87 -17.49
CA ALA A 76 -8.37 20.71 -16.73
C ALA A 76 -9.31 19.80 -17.55
N LEU A 77 -10.09 20.37 -18.47
CA LEU A 77 -11.02 19.65 -19.35
C LEU A 77 -10.33 18.66 -20.31
N LEU A 78 -9.00 18.75 -20.49
CA LEU A 78 -8.20 17.77 -21.23
C LEU A 78 -8.04 16.44 -20.49
N VAL A 79 -8.13 16.48 -19.16
CA VAL A 79 -7.72 15.39 -18.27
C VAL A 79 -8.93 14.58 -17.80
N ASP A 80 -10.09 15.22 -17.63
CA ASP A 80 -11.29 14.57 -17.10
C ASP A 80 -12.01 13.74 -18.18
N GLY A 81 -11.86 12.41 -18.10
CA GLY A 81 -12.29 11.46 -19.13
C GLY A 81 -13.72 10.96 -18.96
N LEU A 82 -14.21 10.86 -17.72
CA LEU A 82 -15.55 10.34 -17.40
C LEU A 82 -16.56 11.46 -17.18
N GLN A 83 -17.81 11.24 -17.60
CA GLN A 83 -18.90 12.21 -17.39
C GLN A 83 -19.16 12.47 -15.89
N ALA A 84 -19.03 11.43 -15.05
CA ALA A 84 -19.14 11.55 -13.60
C ALA A 84 -17.99 12.36 -12.95
N GLU A 85 -16.77 12.27 -13.49
CA GLU A 85 -15.62 13.10 -13.05
C GLU A 85 -15.88 14.57 -13.38
N ARG A 86 -16.41 14.86 -14.58
CA ARG A 86 -16.75 16.23 -15.02
C ARG A 86 -17.88 16.86 -14.23
N GLU A 87 -18.87 16.06 -13.82
CA GLU A 87 -20.01 16.54 -13.01
C GLU A 87 -19.60 16.83 -11.55
N GLN A 88 -18.56 16.18 -11.04
CA GLN A 88 -18.11 16.32 -9.64
C GLN A 88 -16.79 17.09 -9.47
N GLY A 89 -16.03 17.33 -10.54
CA GLY A 89 -14.74 18.02 -10.50
C GLY A 89 -13.63 17.24 -9.77
N ILE A 90 -13.71 15.89 -9.75
CA ILE A 90 -12.74 15.02 -9.08
C ILE A 90 -12.29 13.86 -9.99
N THR A 91 -11.03 13.44 -9.90
CA THR A 91 -10.51 12.21 -10.51
C THR A 91 -11.01 10.99 -9.72
N ILE A 92 -11.61 9.99 -10.37
CA ILE A 92 -12.21 8.81 -9.72
C ILE A 92 -11.37 7.54 -9.94
N ASP A 93 -10.83 7.34 -11.15
CA ASP A 93 -9.99 6.18 -11.49
C ASP A 93 -8.59 6.61 -11.93
N VAL A 94 -7.63 5.69 -11.97
CA VAL A 94 -6.27 6.01 -12.41
C VAL A 94 -6.25 6.23 -13.92
N ALA A 95 -6.07 7.47 -14.35
CA ALA A 95 -5.93 7.80 -15.77
C ALA A 95 -4.45 7.86 -16.16
N TYR A 96 -4.05 7.09 -17.18
CA TYR A 96 -2.70 7.13 -17.73
C TYR A 96 -2.62 8.11 -18.90
N ARG A 97 -1.71 9.08 -18.81
CA ARG A 97 -1.41 10.03 -19.89
C ARG A 97 0.02 9.87 -20.36
N TYR A 98 0.24 10.09 -21.65
CA TYR A 98 1.52 9.86 -22.30
C TYR A 98 1.98 11.17 -22.95
N PHE A 99 3.22 11.55 -22.70
CA PHE A 99 3.86 12.64 -23.41
C PHE A 99 5.35 12.37 -23.55
N SER A 100 6.03 13.13 -24.41
CA SER A 100 7.47 13.01 -24.55
C SER A 100 8.07 14.36 -24.86
N THR A 101 9.27 14.60 -24.36
CA THR A 101 10.09 15.74 -24.77
C THR A 101 11.15 15.31 -25.79
N ALA A 102 12.05 16.23 -26.13
CA ALA A 102 13.21 15.90 -26.95
C ALA A 102 14.10 14.83 -26.27
N LYS A 103 14.18 14.81 -24.93
CA LYS A 103 15.09 13.93 -24.19
C LYS A 103 14.45 12.65 -23.66
N ARG A 104 13.18 12.68 -23.23
CA ARG A 104 12.60 11.60 -22.43
C ARG A 104 11.13 11.34 -22.74
N LYS A 105 10.66 10.11 -22.52
CA LYS A 105 9.25 9.72 -22.58
C LYS A 105 8.68 9.70 -21.17
N PHE A 106 7.41 10.06 -21.02
CA PHE A 106 6.74 10.17 -19.73
C PHE A 106 5.39 9.47 -19.75
N ILE A 107 5.09 8.78 -18.65
CA ILE A 107 3.75 8.26 -18.33
C ILE A 107 3.32 8.90 -17.03
N ILE A 108 2.21 9.63 -17.07
CA ILE A 108 1.57 10.22 -15.89
C ILE A 108 0.45 9.28 -15.44
N ALA A 109 0.53 8.80 -14.20
CA ALA A 109 -0.59 8.21 -13.50
C ALA A 109 -1.32 9.31 -12.71
N ASP A 110 -2.47 9.75 -13.22
CA ASP A 110 -3.33 10.67 -12.49
C ASP A 110 -4.18 9.88 -11.49
N THR A 111 -3.88 10.02 -10.21
CA THR A 111 -4.58 9.30 -9.15
C THR A 111 -5.51 10.22 -8.36
N PRO A 112 -6.68 9.72 -7.94
CA PRO A 112 -7.60 10.47 -7.08
C PRO A 112 -6.92 10.95 -5.79
N GLY A 113 -7.21 12.18 -5.36
CA GLY A 113 -6.68 12.74 -4.10
C GLY A 113 -7.53 12.45 -2.85
N HIS A 114 -8.66 11.76 -3.00
CA HIS A 114 -9.64 11.61 -1.92
C HIS A 114 -9.44 10.32 -1.10
N GLU A 115 -9.91 10.34 0.14
CA GLU A 115 -9.61 9.30 1.13
C GLU A 115 -10.11 7.89 0.77
N GLN A 116 -11.15 7.84 -0.05
CA GLN A 116 -11.78 6.60 -0.50
C GLN A 116 -10.98 5.87 -1.60
N TYR A 117 -9.86 6.43 -2.05
CA TYR A 117 -9.12 5.94 -3.22
C TYR A 117 -7.67 5.52 -2.92
N THR A 118 -7.33 5.19 -1.66
CA THR A 118 -6.01 4.62 -1.31
C THR A 118 -5.65 3.42 -2.18
N ARG A 119 -6.61 2.54 -2.49
CA ARG A 119 -6.38 1.39 -3.38
C ARG A 119 -5.98 1.80 -4.82
N ASN A 120 -6.58 2.88 -5.34
CA ASN A 120 -6.33 3.37 -6.69
C ASN A 120 -4.93 4.01 -6.72
N MET A 121 -4.61 4.81 -5.70
CA MET A 121 -3.28 5.36 -5.53
C MET A 121 -2.24 4.25 -5.41
N ALA A 122 -2.45 3.23 -4.55
CA ALA A 122 -1.54 2.11 -4.40
C ALA A 122 -1.29 1.35 -5.72
N THR A 123 -2.34 1.14 -6.51
CA THR A 123 -2.24 0.48 -7.80
C THR A 123 -1.43 1.31 -8.79
N GLY A 124 -1.77 2.59 -8.98
CA GLY A 124 -1.06 3.48 -9.92
C GLY A 124 0.39 3.74 -9.53
N ALA A 125 0.61 4.01 -8.24
CA ALA A 125 1.92 4.34 -7.69
C ALA A 125 2.89 3.14 -7.64
N SER A 126 2.39 1.90 -7.61
CA SER A 126 3.23 0.68 -7.56
C SER A 126 4.23 0.55 -8.70
N THR A 127 3.97 1.20 -9.84
CA THR A 127 4.83 1.18 -11.03
C THR A 127 5.53 2.51 -11.28
N CYS A 128 5.34 3.50 -10.40
CA CYS A 128 5.91 4.83 -10.58
C CYS A 128 7.35 4.91 -10.04
N ASP A 129 8.18 5.66 -10.75
CA ASP A 129 9.56 5.95 -10.38
C ASP A 129 9.66 7.27 -9.59
N LEU A 130 8.73 8.20 -9.87
CA LEU A 130 8.66 9.53 -9.27
C LEU A 130 7.25 9.89 -8.82
N ALA A 131 7.12 10.66 -7.74
CA ALA A 131 5.86 11.27 -7.33
C ALA A 131 5.96 12.80 -7.30
N ILE A 132 4.98 13.48 -7.91
CA ILE A 132 4.79 14.93 -7.81
C ILE A 132 3.73 15.19 -6.74
N ILE A 133 4.12 15.82 -5.63
CA ILE A 133 3.21 16.26 -4.57
C ILE A 133 2.89 17.73 -4.79
N LEU A 134 1.68 18.03 -5.24
CA LEU A 134 1.20 19.40 -5.38
C LEU A 134 0.72 19.94 -4.02
N ILE A 135 1.05 21.20 -3.75
CA ILE A 135 0.63 21.93 -2.55
C ILE A 135 0.16 23.33 -2.97
N ASP A 136 -1.09 23.70 -2.68
CA ASP A 136 -1.56 25.08 -2.84
C ASP A 136 -0.82 26.03 -1.87
N ALA A 137 -0.10 27.01 -2.42
CA ALA A 137 0.68 27.97 -1.65
C ALA A 137 -0.16 28.78 -0.64
N ARG A 138 -1.46 28.96 -0.87
CA ARG A 138 -2.35 29.66 0.07
C ARG A 138 -2.55 28.86 1.36
N HIS A 139 -2.65 27.54 1.24
CA HIS A 139 -2.95 26.66 2.38
C HIS A 139 -1.70 26.03 2.99
N GLY A 140 -0.66 25.78 2.21
CA GLY A 140 0.53 25.08 2.67
C GLY A 140 0.26 23.60 2.91
N VAL A 141 1.05 22.96 3.78
CA VAL A 141 0.97 21.51 4.01
C VAL A 141 -0.35 21.12 4.68
N GLN A 142 -1.18 20.34 3.97
CA GLN A 142 -2.46 19.85 4.46
C GLN A 142 -2.38 18.38 4.91
N VAL A 143 -3.45 17.89 5.55
CA VAL A 143 -3.61 16.47 5.91
C VAL A 143 -3.47 15.56 4.68
N GLN A 144 -4.07 15.95 3.55
CA GLN A 144 -3.96 15.18 2.30
C GLN A 144 -2.53 15.17 1.74
N THR A 145 -1.77 16.26 1.87
CA THR A 145 -0.34 16.31 1.52
C THR A 145 0.46 15.27 2.33
N ARG A 146 0.21 15.20 3.64
CA ARG A 146 0.86 14.25 4.55
C ARG A 146 0.51 12.81 4.17
N ARG A 147 -0.78 12.55 3.98
CA ARG A 147 -1.32 11.27 3.54
C ARG A 147 -0.68 10.75 2.25
N HIS A 148 -0.65 11.57 1.20
CA HIS A 148 -0.06 11.17 -0.08
C HIS A 148 1.44 10.90 0.07
N SER A 149 2.16 11.76 0.79
CA SER A 149 3.60 11.57 1.03
C SER A 149 3.89 10.28 1.80
N PHE A 150 3.04 9.92 2.76
CA PHE A 150 3.14 8.64 3.46
C PHE A 150 2.93 7.45 2.52
N ILE A 151 1.91 7.49 1.66
CA ILE A 151 1.66 6.41 0.69
C ILE A 151 2.82 6.31 -0.32
N VAL A 152 3.38 7.42 -0.79
CA VAL A 152 4.57 7.46 -1.66
C VAL A 152 5.77 6.80 -0.99
N SER A 153 6.02 7.13 0.28
CA SER A 153 7.07 6.50 1.11
C SER A 153 6.84 5.00 1.31
N LEU A 154 5.59 4.61 1.58
CA LEU A 154 5.18 3.22 1.78
C LEU A 154 5.38 2.36 0.52
N LEU A 155 5.08 2.92 -0.65
CA LEU A 155 5.26 2.27 -1.95
C LEU A 155 6.69 2.38 -2.48
N GLY A 156 7.61 2.96 -1.70
CA GLY A 156 9.04 3.00 -2.02
C GLY A 156 9.33 3.74 -3.33
N ILE A 157 8.57 4.79 -3.63
CA ILE A 157 8.93 5.75 -4.68
C ILE A 157 10.11 6.56 -4.16
N ARG A 158 11.21 6.58 -4.91
CA ARG A 158 12.49 7.15 -4.44
C ARG A 158 12.56 8.65 -4.67
N HIS A 159 12.07 9.11 -5.81
CA HIS A 159 12.09 10.52 -6.18
C HIS A 159 10.75 11.19 -5.87
N THR A 160 10.79 12.24 -5.05
CA THR A 160 9.61 13.04 -4.70
C THR A 160 9.85 14.49 -5.08
N LEU A 161 8.95 15.04 -5.89
CA LEU A 161 8.99 16.42 -6.37
C LEU A 161 7.81 17.19 -5.79
N VAL A 162 8.09 18.08 -4.85
CA VAL A 162 7.07 18.92 -4.21
C VAL A 162 6.86 20.18 -5.03
N ALA A 163 5.74 20.24 -5.74
CA ALA A 163 5.34 21.38 -6.55
C ALA A 163 4.45 22.33 -5.73
N ILE A 164 5.02 23.44 -5.27
CA ILE A 164 4.26 24.46 -4.54
C ILE A 164 3.57 25.33 -5.58
N ASN A 165 2.28 25.06 -5.79
CA ASN A 165 1.46 25.62 -6.85
C ASN A 165 0.70 26.88 -6.38
N LYS A 166 0.16 27.63 -7.35
CA LYS A 166 -0.59 28.88 -7.14
C LYS A 166 0.24 30.00 -6.48
N MET A 167 1.52 30.06 -6.80
CA MET A 167 2.41 31.13 -6.33
C MET A 167 1.91 32.53 -6.76
N ASP A 168 1.17 32.63 -7.85
CA ASP A 168 0.51 33.84 -8.32
C ASP A 168 -0.49 34.43 -7.31
N LEU A 169 -1.17 33.58 -6.53
CA LEU A 169 -2.15 34.00 -5.51
C LEU A 169 -1.51 34.45 -4.20
N VAL A 170 -0.20 34.23 -4.04
CA VAL A 170 0.60 34.68 -2.89
C VAL A 170 1.70 35.65 -3.34
N GLU A 171 1.44 36.37 -4.43
CA GLU A 171 2.31 37.42 -4.99
C GLU A 171 3.75 36.95 -5.21
N TYR A 172 3.93 35.67 -5.55
CA TYR A 172 5.23 35.04 -5.80
C TYR A 172 6.23 35.15 -4.62
N SER A 173 5.72 35.19 -3.38
CA SER A 173 6.50 35.37 -2.16
C SER A 173 7.51 34.24 -1.88
N GLU A 174 8.80 34.60 -1.79
CA GLU A 174 9.88 33.69 -1.38
C GLU A 174 9.72 33.20 0.06
N GLU A 175 9.29 34.09 0.97
CA GLU A 175 9.08 33.75 2.38
C GLU A 175 8.01 32.66 2.53
N ARG A 176 6.89 32.78 1.80
CA ARG A 176 5.82 31.79 1.84
C ARG A 176 6.28 30.44 1.29
N PHE A 177 7.05 30.43 0.20
CA PHE A 177 7.63 29.21 -0.35
C PHE A 177 8.56 28.52 0.66
N ASN A 178 9.47 29.29 1.29
CA ASN A 178 10.42 28.75 2.25
C ASN A 178 9.74 28.23 3.52
N GLN A 179 8.64 28.86 3.96
CA GLN A 179 7.81 28.36 5.07
C GLN A 179 7.23 26.98 4.74
N ILE A 180 6.54 26.84 3.59
CA ILE A 180 5.92 25.57 3.18
C ILE A 180 6.98 24.48 3.00
N LYS A 181 8.14 24.84 2.42
CA LYS A 181 9.27 23.94 2.28
C LYS A 181 9.77 23.43 3.64
N ALA A 182 9.93 24.31 4.63
CA ALA A 182 10.35 23.94 5.97
C ALA A 182 9.31 23.02 6.64
N ASP A 183 8.02 23.37 6.57
CA ASP A 183 6.92 22.58 7.15
C ASP A 183 6.87 21.16 6.54
N TYR A 184 7.07 21.05 5.22
CA TYR A 184 7.08 19.76 4.53
C TYR A 184 8.31 18.93 4.92
N LEU A 185 9.49 19.54 4.97
CA LEU A 185 10.72 18.84 5.36
C LEU A 185 10.66 18.35 6.81
N GLU A 186 10.05 19.12 7.73
CA GLU A 186 9.88 18.69 9.12
C GLU A 186 9.02 17.42 9.20
N PHE A 187 7.88 17.43 8.52
CA PHE A 187 7.00 16.26 8.43
C PHE A 187 7.67 15.06 7.72
N ALA A 188 8.44 15.32 6.66
CA ALA A 188 9.08 14.26 5.88
C ALA A 188 10.21 13.54 6.62
N LYS A 189 10.71 14.06 7.76
CA LYS A 189 11.72 13.37 8.59
C LYS A 189 11.25 12.01 9.09
N ASP A 190 9.96 11.89 9.39
CA ASP A 190 9.36 10.63 9.83
C ASP A 190 9.08 9.67 8.67
N LEU A 191 9.26 10.15 7.43
CA LEU A 191 9.11 9.38 6.21
C LEU A 191 10.47 9.01 5.63
N ASN A 192 10.56 7.81 5.05
CA ASN A 192 11.79 7.35 4.41
C ASN A 192 11.81 7.76 2.93
N LEU A 193 11.80 9.07 2.67
CA LEU A 193 11.86 9.67 1.33
C LEU A 193 13.29 10.14 1.04
N PRO A 194 14.07 9.44 0.20
CA PRO A 194 15.51 9.69 0.06
C PRO A 194 15.83 10.93 -0.79
N ASP A 195 15.01 11.26 -1.79
CA ASP A 195 15.21 12.41 -2.67
C ASP A 195 13.94 13.26 -2.72
N ILE A 196 14.02 14.47 -2.14
CA ILE A 196 12.94 15.46 -2.10
C ILE A 196 13.42 16.75 -2.76
N GLN A 197 12.77 17.12 -3.86
CA GLN A 197 13.03 18.35 -4.60
C GLN A 197 11.82 19.28 -4.53
N PHE A 198 12.04 20.60 -4.60
CA PHE A 198 10.97 21.59 -4.49
C PHE A 198 10.95 22.51 -5.71
N ALA A 199 9.78 22.72 -6.28
CA ALA A 199 9.56 23.62 -7.41
C ALA A 199 8.41 24.61 -7.11
N PRO A 200 8.66 25.93 -7.02
CA PRO A 200 7.60 26.92 -6.94
C PRO A 200 7.02 27.15 -8.33
N ILE A 201 5.72 26.92 -8.51
CA ILE A 201 5.07 26.98 -9.82
C ILE A 201 3.74 27.75 -9.78
N SER A 202 3.30 28.22 -10.95
CA SER A 202 1.89 28.51 -11.22
C SER A 202 1.46 27.68 -12.42
N ALA A 203 0.69 26.61 -12.18
CA ALA A 203 0.21 25.75 -13.25
C ALA A 203 -0.68 26.51 -14.26
N LEU A 204 -1.50 27.45 -13.75
CA LEU A 204 -2.39 28.26 -14.55
C LEU A 204 -1.63 29.25 -15.45
N ASN A 205 -0.64 29.96 -14.91
CA ASN A 205 0.10 30.98 -15.66
C ASN A 205 1.32 30.41 -16.42
N GLY A 206 1.75 29.20 -16.10
CA GLY A 206 2.90 28.51 -16.70
C GLY A 206 4.25 28.85 -16.06
N ASP A 207 4.28 29.65 -14.99
CA ASP A 207 5.50 30.02 -14.27
C ASP A 207 6.23 28.80 -13.72
N ASN A 208 7.51 28.65 -14.06
CA ASN A 208 8.40 27.55 -13.64
C ASN A 208 7.90 26.14 -14.00
N VAL A 209 6.91 25.99 -14.88
CA VAL A 209 6.46 24.67 -15.33
C VAL A 209 7.38 24.14 -16.43
N VAL A 210 7.48 24.85 -17.55
CA VAL A 210 8.41 24.51 -18.66
C VAL A 210 9.55 25.51 -18.76
N ASN A 211 9.23 26.80 -18.62
CA ASN A 211 10.20 27.88 -18.71
C ASN A 211 10.41 28.53 -17.33
N PRO A 212 11.60 29.09 -17.05
CA PRO A 212 11.82 29.88 -15.84
C PRO A 212 10.86 31.07 -15.76
N SER A 213 10.36 31.35 -14.56
CA SER A 213 9.47 32.48 -14.30
C SER A 213 10.26 33.78 -14.16
N ALA A 214 9.78 34.85 -14.82
CA ALA A 214 10.29 36.20 -14.60
C ALA A 214 9.78 36.81 -13.27
N HIS A 215 8.68 36.28 -12.72
CA HIS A 215 8.07 36.76 -11.47
C HIS A 215 8.77 36.24 -10.21
N MET A 216 9.54 35.14 -10.32
CA MET A 216 10.27 34.52 -9.21
C MET A 216 11.79 34.54 -9.44
N PRO A 217 12.44 35.71 -9.61
CA PRO A 217 13.89 35.79 -9.87
C PRO A 217 14.75 35.29 -8.70
N TRP A 218 14.17 35.19 -7.50
CA TRP A 218 14.80 34.60 -6.32
C TRP A 218 14.96 33.08 -6.46
N HIS A 219 14.11 32.41 -7.24
CA HIS A 219 14.23 30.98 -7.48
C HIS A 219 15.28 30.70 -8.56
N LYS A 220 16.44 30.20 -8.15
CA LYS A 220 17.54 29.81 -9.05
C LYS A 220 17.48 28.36 -9.53
N GLY A 221 16.45 27.62 -9.13
CA GLY A 221 16.27 26.23 -9.53
C GLY A 221 15.80 26.10 -10.97
N GLU A 222 15.96 24.90 -11.51
CA GLU A 222 15.45 24.55 -12.84
C GLU A 222 13.91 24.47 -12.83
N PRO A 223 13.24 24.78 -13.95
CA PRO A 223 11.80 24.56 -14.10
C PRO A 223 11.41 23.09 -13.89
N LEU A 224 10.14 22.86 -13.54
CA LEU A 224 9.61 21.54 -13.26
C LEU A 224 9.92 20.52 -14.36
N MET A 225 9.73 20.88 -15.64
CA MET A 225 10.01 20.01 -16.77
C MET A 225 11.49 19.65 -16.89
N ALA A 226 12.40 20.58 -16.63
CA ALA A 226 13.83 20.33 -16.65
C ALA A 226 14.26 19.39 -15.51
N LEU A 227 13.66 19.51 -14.33
CA LEU A 227 13.84 18.56 -13.22
C LEU A 227 13.38 17.15 -13.63
N LEU A 228 12.19 17.02 -14.24
CA LEU A 228 11.67 15.73 -14.72
C LEU A 228 12.55 15.09 -15.82
N GLU A 229 13.21 15.91 -16.65
CA GLU A 229 14.19 15.42 -17.63
C GLU A 229 15.52 14.98 -17.00
N ALA A 230 15.93 15.58 -15.89
CA ALA A 230 17.24 15.37 -15.27
C ALA A 230 17.29 14.20 -14.27
N ILE A 231 16.14 13.75 -13.75
CA ILE A 231 16.09 12.70 -12.73
C ILE A 231 16.54 11.36 -13.29
N GLU A 232 17.63 10.82 -12.77
CA GLU A 232 18.23 9.56 -13.20
C GLU A 232 17.58 8.35 -12.51
N ILE A 233 16.77 7.58 -13.24
CA ILE A 233 16.09 6.38 -12.71
C ILE A 233 16.91 5.10 -12.92
N ALA A 234 17.83 5.09 -13.88
CA ALA A 234 18.64 3.90 -14.16
C ALA A 234 19.50 3.45 -12.98
N GLN A 235 19.91 4.38 -12.11
CA GLN A 235 20.68 4.07 -10.90
C GLN A 235 19.84 3.42 -9.80
N ASP A 236 18.51 3.48 -9.89
CA ASP A 236 17.63 2.90 -8.88
C ASP A 236 17.51 1.38 -8.97
N HIS A 237 17.89 0.81 -10.11
CA HIS A 237 17.84 -0.61 -10.34
C HIS A 237 18.97 -1.30 -9.57
N ASN A 238 18.60 -2.31 -8.78
CA ASN A 238 19.57 -3.18 -8.14
C ASN A 238 20.18 -4.10 -9.20
N PHE A 239 21.45 -3.89 -9.56
CA PHE A 239 22.21 -4.72 -10.49
C PHE A 239 23.19 -5.69 -9.82
N ASP A 240 23.32 -5.62 -8.51
CA ASP A 240 24.29 -6.41 -7.74
C ASP A 240 23.74 -7.78 -7.36
N GLU A 241 22.46 -7.82 -6.98
CA GLU A 241 21.85 -9.02 -6.42
C GLU A 241 20.86 -9.67 -7.39
N LEU A 242 21.27 -10.79 -7.99
CA LEU A 242 20.42 -11.57 -8.89
C LEU A 242 19.15 -12.08 -8.19
N ARG A 243 18.01 -11.76 -8.79
CA ARG A 243 16.70 -12.32 -8.51
C ARG A 243 16.02 -12.63 -9.85
N PHE A 244 16.00 -13.91 -10.22
CA PHE A 244 15.36 -14.38 -11.44
C PHE A 244 14.20 -15.34 -11.11
N PRO A 245 12.96 -14.81 -10.96
CA PRO A 245 11.79 -15.64 -10.68
C PRO A 245 11.41 -16.45 -11.91
N VAL A 246 11.37 -17.77 -11.77
CA VAL A 246 10.99 -18.68 -12.85
C VAL A 246 9.49 -18.60 -13.05
N GLN A 247 9.08 -18.19 -14.25
CA GLN A 247 7.69 -18.08 -14.65
C GLN A 247 7.21 -19.32 -15.42
N TYR A 248 8.10 -19.90 -16.22
CA TYR A 248 7.77 -21.01 -17.11
C TYR A 248 9.00 -21.89 -17.35
N VAL A 249 8.77 -23.19 -17.53
CA VAL A 249 9.81 -24.16 -17.91
C VAL A 249 9.55 -24.57 -19.35
N ASN A 250 10.41 -24.13 -20.25
CA ASN A 250 10.33 -24.42 -21.67
C ASN A 250 11.08 -25.71 -22.02
N ARG A 251 10.37 -26.68 -22.58
CA ARG A 251 10.90 -27.97 -23.06
C ARG A 251 10.28 -28.33 -24.41
N PRO A 252 10.77 -27.74 -25.52
CA PRO A 252 10.26 -28.04 -26.85
C PRO A 252 10.69 -29.43 -27.34
N ASN A 253 11.79 -29.98 -26.80
CA ASN A 253 12.31 -31.31 -27.11
C ASN A 253 13.14 -31.87 -25.94
N LEU A 254 13.61 -33.11 -26.06
CA LEU A 254 14.38 -33.81 -25.00
C LEU A 254 15.74 -33.18 -24.69
N ASN A 255 16.31 -32.40 -25.61
CA ASN A 255 17.67 -31.85 -25.49
C ASN A 255 17.69 -30.39 -25.02
N PHE A 256 16.51 -29.78 -24.81
CA PHE A 256 16.39 -28.39 -24.40
C PHE A 256 15.50 -28.26 -23.17
N ARG A 257 16.07 -27.71 -22.10
CA ARG A 257 15.35 -27.26 -20.91
C ARG A 257 15.77 -25.83 -20.60
N GLY A 258 14.87 -24.90 -20.86
CA GLY A 258 15.05 -23.49 -20.55
C GLY A 258 14.10 -23.03 -19.45
N TYR A 259 14.56 -22.13 -18.60
CA TYR A 259 13.78 -21.50 -17.54
C TYR A 259 13.51 -20.06 -17.92
N CYS A 260 12.25 -19.76 -18.22
CA CYS A 260 11.82 -18.45 -18.70
C CYS A 260 11.35 -17.59 -17.53
N GLY A 261 11.75 -16.33 -17.54
CA GLY A 261 11.37 -15.35 -16.53
C GLY A 261 11.89 -13.96 -16.88
N THR A 262 11.57 -13.00 -16.02
CA THR A 262 12.07 -11.63 -16.12
C THR A 262 12.97 -11.37 -14.93
N LEU A 263 14.21 -10.90 -15.15
CA LEU A 263 15.09 -10.52 -14.06
C LEU A 263 14.44 -9.38 -13.26
N THR A 264 14.23 -9.57 -11.96
CA THR A 264 13.69 -8.50 -11.10
C THR A 264 14.79 -7.64 -10.50
N SER A 265 15.98 -8.21 -10.32
CA SER A 265 17.20 -7.51 -9.95
C SER A 265 18.43 -8.33 -10.35
N GLY A 266 19.57 -7.66 -10.36
CA GLY A 266 20.87 -8.23 -10.61
C GLY A 266 21.20 -8.39 -12.09
N VAL A 267 22.34 -9.04 -12.29
CA VAL A 267 22.94 -9.35 -13.58
C VAL A 267 23.18 -10.85 -13.61
N VAL A 268 23.03 -11.47 -14.77
CA VAL A 268 23.41 -12.86 -14.98
C VAL A 268 24.27 -12.96 -16.24
N GLN A 269 25.35 -13.70 -16.15
CA GLN A 269 26.28 -14.00 -17.24
C GLN A 269 26.38 -15.49 -17.48
N VAL A 270 26.74 -15.86 -18.70
CA VAL A 270 27.08 -17.26 -19.03
C VAL A 270 28.28 -17.69 -18.18
N GLY A 271 28.16 -18.85 -17.53
CA GLY A 271 29.15 -19.41 -16.61
C GLY A 271 28.92 -19.07 -15.12
N ASP A 272 28.02 -18.15 -14.81
CA ASP A 272 27.71 -17.76 -13.42
C ASP A 272 27.22 -18.95 -12.61
N ALA A 273 27.75 -19.10 -11.39
CA ALA A 273 27.24 -20.05 -10.43
C ALA A 273 25.94 -19.54 -9.82
N VAL A 274 24.88 -20.33 -9.93
CA VAL A 274 23.53 -19.99 -9.47
C VAL A 274 22.99 -21.03 -8.51
N LYS A 275 22.11 -20.59 -7.63
CA LYS A 275 21.37 -21.40 -6.67
C LYS A 275 19.88 -21.23 -6.88
N VAL A 276 19.15 -22.33 -6.81
CA VAL A 276 17.70 -22.37 -6.93
C VAL A 276 17.10 -22.36 -5.54
N LEU A 277 16.19 -21.43 -5.27
CA LEU A 277 15.44 -21.36 -4.03
C LEU A 277 13.98 -21.74 -4.30
N PRO A 278 13.33 -22.51 -3.38
CA PRO A 278 13.81 -22.84 -2.03
C PRO A 278 14.66 -24.13 -1.92
N SER A 279 14.88 -24.88 -3.00
CA SER A 279 15.54 -26.20 -2.93
C SER A 279 17.01 -26.18 -2.50
N GLY A 280 17.70 -25.05 -2.68
CA GLY A 280 19.11 -24.86 -2.36
C GLY A 280 20.09 -25.50 -3.34
N LYS A 281 19.61 -26.19 -4.39
CA LYS A 281 20.46 -26.84 -5.39
C LYS A 281 21.21 -25.79 -6.22
N GLN A 282 22.45 -26.10 -6.59
CA GLN A 282 23.34 -25.20 -7.32
C GLN A 282 23.68 -25.76 -8.70
N SER A 283 23.83 -24.87 -9.69
CA SER A 283 24.36 -25.18 -11.02
C SER A 283 25.06 -23.95 -11.59
N ARG A 284 25.36 -23.98 -12.88
CA ARG A 284 25.93 -22.86 -13.65
C ARG A 284 25.05 -22.52 -14.84
N VAL A 285 25.03 -21.25 -15.20
CA VAL A 285 24.31 -20.76 -16.39
C VAL A 285 25.06 -21.20 -17.63
N LYS A 286 24.41 -22.01 -18.46
CA LYS A 286 24.98 -22.54 -19.70
C LYS A 286 24.78 -21.61 -20.88
N SER A 287 23.58 -21.06 -21.04
CA SER A 287 23.28 -20.06 -22.06
C SER A 287 22.10 -19.18 -21.64
N ILE A 288 22.07 -17.96 -22.19
CA ILE A 288 20.98 -17.00 -22.02
C ILE A 288 20.36 -16.79 -23.40
N VAL A 289 19.09 -17.17 -23.55
CA VAL A 289 18.38 -17.17 -24.84
C VAL A 289 17.26 -16.14 -24.82
N THR A 290 17.20 -15.30 -25.86
CA THR A 290 16.09 -14.37 -26.14
C THR A 290 15.50 -14.63 -27.52
N TRP A 291 14.48 -13.87 -27.90
CA TRP A 291 13.91 -13.93 -29.24
C TRP A 291 14.94 -13.55 -30.33
N ASP A 292 15.81 -12.59 -30.04
CA ASP A 292 16.78 -12.04 -30.99
C ASP A 292 18.08 -12.87 -31.07
N GLY A 293 18.23 -13.88 -30.21
CA GLY A 293 19.40 -14.78 -30.20
C GLY A 293 19.91 -15.08 -28.79
N GLU A 294 21.12 -15.64 -28.72
CA GLU A 294 21.81 -15.86 -27.45
C GLU A 294 22.55 -14.60 -26.99
N LEU A 295 22.64 -14.40 -25.68
CA LEU A 295 23.32 -13.29 -25.04
C LEU A 295 24.42 -13.81 -24.10
N ASP A 296 25.52 -13.08 -24.00
CA ASP A 296 26.56 -13.37 -23.00
C ASP A 296 26.15 -12.91 -21.59
N ARG A 297 25.30 -11.88 -21.52
CA ARG A 297 24.87 -11.21 -20.29
C ARG A 297 23.43 -10.72 -20.40
N ALA A 298 22.67 -10.84 -19.32
CA ALA A 298 21.38 -10.20 -19.13
C ALA A 298 21.32 -9.46 -17.80
N PHE A 299 20.45 -8.46 -17.71
CA PHE A 299 20.28 -7.62 -16.52
C PHE A 299 18.80 -7.29 -16.31
N ALA A 300 18.42 -6.91 -15.10
CA ALA A 300 17.05 -6.48 -14.83
C ALA A 300 16.69 -5.20 -15.62
N PRO A 301 15.50 -5.10 -16.27
CA PRO A 301 14.36 -6.03 -16.22
C PRO A 301 14.18 -6.89 -17.50
N MET A 302 15.26 -7.44 -18.08
CA MET A 302 15.17 -8.24 -19.30
C MET A 302 14.39 -9.54 -19.08
N ALA A 303 13.53 -9.89 -20.04
CA ALA A 303 12.88 -11.19 -20.13
C ALA A 303 13.77 -12.14 -20.93
N VAL A 304 14.22 -13.23 -20.30
CA VAL A 304 15.17 -14.17 -20.88
C VAL A 304 14.82 -15.61 -20.55
N THR A 305 15.40 -16.54 -21.30
CA THR A 305 15.39 -17.97 -20.99
C THR A 305 16.78 -18.40 -20.58
N LEU A 306 16.95 -18.88 -19.35
CA LEU A 306 18.22 -19.40 -18.86
C LEU A 306 18.26 -20.92 -19.05
N THR A 307 19.37 -21.45 -19.58
CA THR A 307 19.67 -22.88 -19.53
C THR A 307 20.78 -23.11 -18.50
N LEU A 308 20.79 -24.29 -17.87
CA LEU A 308 21.77 -24.66 -16.85
C LEU A 308 22.60 -25.86 -17.32
N ASP A 309 23.80 -26.02 -16.76
CA ASP A 309 24.67 -27.17 -17.04
C ASP A 309 24.08 -28.48 -16.48
N ASP A 310 23.47 -28.42 -15.30
CA ASP A 310 22.91 -29.58 -14.62
C ASP A 310 21.39 -29.66 -14.78
N GLU A 311 20.88 -30.88 -14.88
CA GLU A 311 19.44 -31.12 -14.88
C GLU A 311 18.86 -31.04 -13.45
N ILE A 312 18.65 -29.81 -12.98
CA ILE A 312 18.04 -29.55 -11.68
C ILE A 312 16.52 -29.49 -11.81
N ASP A 313 15.81 -30.04 -10.82
CA ASP A 313 14.37 -29.86 -10.71
C ASP A 313 14.03 -28.44 -10.28
N ILE A 314 13.49 -27.67 -11.22
CA ILE A 314 13.09 -26.26 -11.08
C ILE A 314 11.73 -26.12 -11.74
N SER A 315 10.83 -25.45 -11.04
CA SER A 315 9.43 -25.22 -11.41
C SER A 315 9.06 -23.75 -11.34
N ARG A 316 7.85 -23.41 -11.84
CA ARG A 316 7.30 -22.06 -11.67
C ARG A 316 7.19 -21.71 -10.18
N GLY A 317 7.61 -20.50 -9.84
CA GLY A 317 7.62 -20.00 -8.47
C GLY A 317 8.96 -20.18 -7.75
N ASP A 318 9.86 -20.98 -8.31
CA ASP A 318 11.26 -21.02 -7.86
C ASP A 318 11.99 -19.75 -8.27
N LEU A 319 13.05 -19.43 -7.55
CA LEU A 319 13.85 -18.24 -7.73
C LEU A 319 15.31 -18.64 -7.94
N LEU A 320 15.92 -18.19 -9.04
CA LEU A 320 17.36 -18.28 -9.22
C LEU A 320 18.05 -17.04 -8.65
N VAL A 321 19.11 -17.28 -7.89
CA VAL A 321 19.99 -16.26 -7.31
C VAL A 321 21.45 -16.65 -7.54
N HIS A 322 22.40 -15.74 -7.37
CA HIS A 322 23.83 -16.12 -7.36
C HIS A 322 24.10 -17.15 -6.25
N ALA A 323 25.02 -18.08 -6.48
CA ALA A 323 25.29 -19.17 -5.53
C ALA A 323 25.68 -18.68 -4.12
N GLU A 324 26.45 -17.60 -4.07
CA GLU A 324 26.92 -16.94 -2.84
C GLU A 324 25.85 -16.10 -2.13
N ALA A 325 24.74 -15.79 -2.81
CA ALA A 325 23.67 -14.97 -2.24
C ALA A 325 23.01 -15.68 -1.04
N THR A 326 22.62 -14.91 -0.04
CA THR A 326 22.10 -15.41 1.24
C THR A 326 20.59 -15.23 1.49
N PRO A 327 19.69 -14.95 0.50
CA PRO A 327 18.28 -14.81 0.85
C PRO A 327 17.72 -16.16 1.33
N GLU A 328 17.23 -16.17 2.56
CA GLU A 328 16.69 -17.37 3.21
C GLU A 328 15.17 -17.50 2.94
N PRO A 329 14.72 -18.63 2.37
CA PRO A 329 13.30 -18.92 2.27
C PRO A 329 12.66 -19.00 3.66
N ARG A 330 11.55 -18.29 3.85
CA ARG A 330 10.85 -18.22 5.14
C ARG A 330 9.37 -18.50 4.96
N GLN A 331 8.77 -19.08 6.00
CA GLN A 331 7.32 -19.33 6.09
C GLN A 331 6.59 -18.21 6.83
N GLN A 332 7.34 -17.29 7.46
CA GLN A 332 6.78 -16.18 8.21
C GLN A 332 7.53 -14.90 7.87
N PHE A 333 6.78 -13.82 7.68
CA PHE A 333 7.34 -12.49 7.49
C PHE A 333 6.34 -11.41 7.87
N SER A 334 6.88 -10.25 8.25
CA SER A 334 6.10 -9.04 8.48
C SER A 334 6.01 -8.21 7.21
N ALA A 335 4.89 -7.52 7.04
CA ALA A 335 4.65 -6.65 5.91
C ALA A 335 3.75 -5.47 6.30
N HIS A 336 3.84 -4.38 5.56
CA HIS A 336 2.73 -3.45 5.46
C HIS A 336 1.72 -4.00 4.47
N LEU A 337 0.45 -4.03 4.85
CA LEU A 337 -0.65 -4.52 4.03
C LEU A 337 -1.66 -3.40 3.81
N VAL A 338 -2.06 -3.19 2.56
CA VAL A 338 -3.16 -2.31 2.16
C VAL A 338 -4.36 -3.19 1.82
N TRP A 339 -5.44 -3.08 2.59
CA TRP A 339 -6.68 -3.81 2.35
C TRP A 339 -7.52 -3.13 1.26
N MET A 340 -8.00 -3.90 0.29
CA MET A 340 -8.64 -3.39 -0.93
C MET A 340 -10.04 -3.94 -1.18
N ASP A 341 -10.49 -4.93 -0.39
CA ASP A 341 -11.83 -5.49 -0.51
C ASP A 341 -12.83 -4.78 0.41
N GLU A 342 -14.10 -4.78 -0.01
CA GLU A 342 -15.19 -4.20 0.78
C GLU A 342 -15.56 -5.08 1.97
N GLN A 343 -15.29 -6.39 1.89
CA GLN A 343 -15.45 -7.27 3.03
C GLN A 343 -14.27 -7.06 3.99
N PRO A 344 -14.53 -6.90 5.31
CA PRO A 344 -13.46 -6.77 6.28
C PRO A 344 -12.52 -7.98 6.26
N LEU A 345 -11.25 -7.74 6.53
CA LEU A 345 -10.27 -8.80 6.67
C LEU A 345 -10.70 -9.80 7.74
N ASN A 346 -10.76 -11.07 7.38
CA ASN A 346 -10.91 -12.16 8.33
C ASN A 346 -9.55 -12.85 8.57
N PRO A 347 -8.91 -12.72 9.76
CA PRO A 347 -7.62 -13.34 10.06
C PRO A 347 -7.68 -14.88 10.14
N ALA A 348 -8.86 -15.47 10.35
CA ALA A 348 -9.02 -16.92 10.42
C ALA A 348 -9.12 -17.60 9.04
N ARG A 349 -9.24 -16.81 7.97
CA ARG A 349 -9.36 -17.30 6.59
C ARG A 349 -7.97 -17.48 5.96
N ASP A 350 -7.83 -18.52 5.15
CA ASP A 350 -6.66 -18.71 4.29
C ASP A 350 -6.83 -17.97 2.97
N TYR A 351 -5.77 -17.28 2.56
CA TYR A 351 -5.65 -16.55 1.31
C TYR A 351 -4.57 -17.19 0.43
N GLU A 352 -4.67 -16.99 -0.89
CA GLU A 352 -3.57 -17.25 -1.80
C GLU A 352 -2.66 -16.02 -1.83
N ILE A 353 -1.42 -16.18 -1.37
CA ILE A 353 -0.38 -15.16 -1.44
C ILE A 353 0.40 -15.35 -2.74
N LYS A 354 0.31 -14.37 -3.63
CA LYS A 354 1.09 -14.33 -4.87
C LYS A 354 2.28 -13.39 -4.69
N LEU A 355 3.48 -13.95 -4.69
CA LEU A 355 4.76 -13.24 -4.61
C LEU A 355 5.57 -13.56 -5.86
N ALA A 356 5.91 -12.52 -6.64
CA ALA A 356 6.49 -12.68 -7.98
C ALA A 356 5.70 -13.71 -8.83
N THR A 357 6.34 -14.84 -9.17
CA THR A 357 5.75 -15.96 -9.92
C THR A 357 5.20 -17.08 -9.03
N SER A 358 5.50 -17.05 -7.73
CA SER A 358 5.06 -18.03 -6.72
C SER A 358 3.65 -17.72 -6.24
N ARG A 359 2.91 -18.78 -5.92
CA ARG A 359 1.57 -18.74 -5.29
C ARG A 359 1.55 -19.75 -4.16
N GLN A 360 1.32 -19.28 -2.94
CA GLN A 360 1.29 -20.12 -1.75
C GLN A 360 0.05 -19.82 -0.92
N THR A 361 -0.51 -20.83 -0.27
CA THR A 361 -1.55 -20.64 0.73
C THR A 361 -0.92 -20.12 2.02
N GLY A 362 -1.63 -19.20 2.68
CA GLY A 362 -1.26 -18.72 4.00
C GLY A 362 -2.34 -17.83 4.59
N ARG A 363 -2.07 -17.30 5.76
CA ARG A 363 -3.00 -16.47 6.53
C ARG A 363 -2.26 -15.34 7.22
N ILE A 364 -3.02 -14.33 7.62
CA ILE A 364 -2.53 -13.26 8.47
C ILE A 364 -2.54 -13.79 9.91
N SER A 365 -1.37 -14.04 10.46
CA SER A 365 -1.21 -14.60 11.81
C SER A 365 -1.42 -13.55 12.90
N ARG A 366 -1.06 -12.29 12.61
CA ARG A 366 -1.17 -11.17 13.55
C ARG A 366 -1.33 -9.85 12.82
N ILE A 367 -2.23 -9.01 13.31
CA ILE A 367 -2.28 -7.59 13.00
C ILE A 367 -1.61 -6.87 14.18
N HIS A 368 -0.53 -6.12 13.93
CA HIS A 368 0.17 -5.38 15.00
C HIS A 368 -0.58 -4.10 15.33
N HIS A 369 -0.85 -3.30 14.31
CA HIS A 369 -1.62 -2.06 14.38
C HIS A 369 -2.01 -1.65 12.96
N ARG A 370 -3.14 -0.95 12.86
CA ARG A 370 -3.49 -0.11 11.72
C ARG A 370 -2.74 1.21 11.82
N ILE A 371 -2.38 1.79 10.69
CA ILE A 371 -1.77 3.11 10.59
C ILE A 371 -2.85 4.06 10.09
N ASP A 372 -3.14 5.09 10.86
CA ASP A 372 -3.96 6.19 10.38
C ASP A 372 -3.16 6.98 9.34
N VAL A 373 -3.65 7.03 8.10
CA VAL A 373 -2.92 7.63 6.98
C VAL A 373 -2.87 9.16 7.09
N ASN A 374 -3.77 9.76 7.89
CA ASN A 374 -3.89 11.20 8.07
C ASN A 374 -3.00 11.71 9.21
N THR A 375 -2.90 10.94 10.31
CA THR A 375 -2.11 11.32 11.50
C THR A 375 -0.79 10.57 11.64
N LEU A 376 -0.61 9.46 10.91
CA LEU A 376 0.48 8.49 11.05
C LEU A 376 0.50 7.73 12.38
N GLU A 377 -0.57 7.84 13.17
CA GLU A 377 -0.66 7.15 14.46
C GLU A 377 -0.91 5.65 14.28
N HIS A 378 -0.30 4.87 15.18
CA HIS A 378 -0.48 3.42 15.24
C HIS A 378 -1.68 3.09 16.14
N ILE A 379 -2.74 2.55 15.54
CA ILE A 379 -4.00 2.21 16.21
C ILE A 379 -4.12 0.68 16.31
N PRO A 380 -4.31 0.09 17.50
CA PRO A 380 -4.59 -1.35 17.62
C PRO A 380 -5.83 -1.75 16.82
N ALA A 381 -5.75 -2.86 16.08
CA ALA A 381 -6.85 -3.34 15.23
C ALA A 381 -6.91 -4.88 15.20
N GLY A 382 -8.13 -5.43 15.24
CA GLY A 382 -8.39 -6.87 15.10
C GLY A 382 -8.83 -7.31 13.70
N SER A 383 -9.17 -6.34 12.84
CA SER A 383 -9.61 -6.50 11.44
C SER A 383 -9.16 -5.27 10.66
N LEU A 384 -9.24 -5.34 9.32
CA LEU A 384 -9.00 -4.21 8.41
C LEU A 384 -10.20 -4.01 7.50
N GLU A 385 -10.64 -2.76 7.40
CA GLU A 385 -11.66 -2.31 6.47
C GLU A 385 -11.05 -1.84 5.14
N LEU A 386 -11.89 -1.56 4.15
CA LEU A 386 -11.47 -1.05 2.84
C LEU A 386 -10.55 0.18 2.99
N ASN A 387 -9.43 0.19 2.24
CA ASN A 387 -8.41 1.24 2.21
C ASN A 387 -7.56 1.39 3.48
N GLU A 388 -7.72 0.51 4.46
CA GLU A 388 -6.90 0.54 5.67
C GLU A 388 -5.53 -0.07 5.45
N ILE A 389 -4.54 0.51 6.13
CA ILE A 389 -3.14 0.09 6.05
C ILE A 389 -2.71 -0.41 7.42
N ALA A 390 -2.08 -1.57 7.48
CA ALA A 390 -1.60 -2.11 8.75
C ALA A 390 -0.26 -2.80 8.62
N LYS A 391 0.46 -2.86 9.73
CA LYS A 391 1.58 -3.78 9.89
C LYS A 391 1.05 -5.13 10.32
N VAL A 392 1.33 -6.18 9.55
CA VAL A 392 0.83 -7.53 9.77
C VAL A 392 1.96 -8.55 9.68
N ASP A 393 1.78 -9.69 10.34
CA ASP A 393 2.58 -10.89 10.14
C ASP A 393 1.78 -11.91 9.32
N LEU A 394 2.44 -12.53 8.35
CA LEU A 394 1.88 -13.60 7.55
C LEU A 394 2.55 -14.92 7.88
N SER A 395 1.78 -16.00 7.82
CA SER A 395 2.26 -17.38 7.90
C SER A 395 1.82 -18.15 6.67
N LEU A 396 2.76 -18.77 5.98
CA LEU A 396 2.54 -19.57 4.78
C LEU A 396 2.74 -21.07 5.06
N GLU A 397 2.09 -21.91 4.26
CA GLU A 397 2.27 -23.37 4.34
C GLU A 397 3.63 -23.84 3.82
N ARG A 398 4.23 -23.09 2.90
CA ARG A 398 5.53 -23.39 2.30
C ARG A 398 6.43 -22.17 2.31
N ALA A 399 7.73 -22.40 2.42
CA ALA A 399 8.72 -21.34 2.46
C ALA A 399 8.81 -20.62 1.11
N VAL A 400 8.89 -19.29 1.15
CA VAL A 400 9.11 -18.43 -0.01
C VAL A 400 10.27 -17.48 0.26
N VAL A 401 10.91 -17.01 -0.80
CA VAL A 401 11.87 -15.92 -0.68
C VAL A 401 11.10 -14.61 -0.54
N ALA A 402 11.12 -14.06 0.66
CA ALA A 402 10.43 -12.83 1.04
C ALA A 402 11.49 -11.74 1.31
N ASP A 403 11.89 -11.04 0.24
CA ASP A 403 12.89 -9.97 0.34
C ASP A 403 12.29 -8.69 0.93
N ASN A 404 13.15 -7.80 1.45
CA ASN A 404 12.72 -6.46 1.83
C ASN A 404 12.27 -5.69 0.58
N TYR A 405 11.04 -5.21 0.56
CA TYR A 405 10.45 -4.47 -0.56
C TYR A 405 11.29 -3.25 -0.99
N ARG A 406 11.94 -2.57 -0.05
CA ARG A 406 12.78 -1.39 -0.34
C ARG A 406 14.03 -1.72 -1.15
N LEU A 407 14.56 -2.94 -0.98
CA LEU A 407 15.77 -3.41 -1.66
C LEU A 407 15.42 -4.19 -2.94
N HIS A 408 14.35 -4.99 -2.91
CA HIS A 408 13.90 -5.80 -4.04
C HIS A 408 12.39 -5.66 -4.22
N LYS A 409 11.95 -4.69 -5.05
CA LYS A 409 10.52 -4.49 -5.33
C LYS A 409 9.86 -5.75 -5.92
N GLY A 410 10.55 -6.46 -6.81
CA GLY A 410 9.99 -7.62 -7.52
C GLY A 410 9.72 -8.86 -6.66
N THR A 411 10.50 -9.06 -5.59
CA THR A 411 10.38 -10.21 -4.66
C THR A 411 9.96 -9.81 -3.25
N GLY A 412 9.88 -8.51 -2.95
CA GLY A 412 9.36 -7.96 -1.70
C GLY A 412 7.93 -7.44 -1.80
N ALA A 413 7.30 -7.49 -2.97
CA ALA A 413 5.87 -7.19 -3.16
C ALA A 413 5.06 -8.47 -3.27
N PHE A 414 3.85 -8.46 -2.72
CA PHE A 414 2.88 -9.54 -2.89
C PHE A 414 1.45 -9.02 -2.94
N ILE A 415 0.54 -9.87 -3.40
CA ILE A 415 -0.90 -9.64 -3.28
C ILE A 415 -1.55 -10.81 -2.54
N LEU A 416 -2.65 -10.52 -1.84
CA LEU A 416 -3.55 -11.53 -1.30
C LEU A 416 -4.73 -11.70 -2.26
N VAL A 417 -4.99 -12.95 -2.62
CA VAL A 417 -6.11 -13.35 -3.47
C VAL A 417 -7.02 -14.23 -2.64
N ASP A 418 -8.31 -13.86 -2.62
CA ASP A 418 -9.30 -14.71 -1.99
C ASP A 418 -9.50 -16.00 -2.81
N ARG A 419 -9.42 -17.15 -2.15
CA ARG A 419 -9.44 -18.47 -2.82
C ARG A 419 -10.80 -18.86 -3.37
N PHE A 420 -11.88 -18.27 -2.86
CA PHE A 420 -13.25 -18.58 -3.30
C PHE A 420 -13.70 -17.67 -4.45
N SER A 421 -13.50 -16.36 -4.31
CA SER A 421 -13.90 -15.37 -5.31
C SER A 421 -12.84 -15.11 -6.39
N ASN A 422 -11.60 -15.52 -6.17
CA ASN A 422 -10.42 -15.18 -6.99
C ASN A 422 -10.17 -13.67 -7.12
N ARG A 423 -10.74 -12.86 -6.23
CA ARG A 423 -10.52 -11.41 -6.18
C ARG A 423 -9.21 -11.11 -5.45
N THR A 424 -8.50 -10.08 -5.92
CA THR A 424 -7.36 -9.55 -5.17
C THR A 424 -7.89 -8.68 -4.04
N VAL A 425 -7.67 -9.11 -2.80
CA VAL A 425 -8.24 -8.46 -1.61
C VAL A 425 -7.25 -7.53 -0.90
N ALA A 426 -5.95 -7.70 -1.13
CA ALA A 426 -4.93 -6.84 -0.53
C ALA A 426 -3.63 -6.81 -1.35
N ALA A 427 -2.85 -5.74 -1.17
CA ALA A 427 -1.48 -5.61 -1.63
C ALA A 427 -0.54 -5.42 -0.44
N GLY A 428 0.66 -5.99 -0.50
CA GLY A 428 1.59 -5.96 0.62
C GLY A 428 3.04 -5.71 0.23
N MET A 429 3.74 -5.03 1.12
CA MET A 429 5.14 -4.67 1.03
C MET A 429 5.90 -5.29 2.20
N ILE A 430 6.78 -6.24 1.90
CA ILE A 430 7.50 -7.03 2.89
C ILE A 430 8.54 -6.16 3.60
N LEU A 431 8.52 -6.22 4.93
CA LEU A 431 9.46 -5.53 5.79
C LEU A 431 10.77 -6.32 5.92
N PRO A 432 11.89 -5.65 6.25
CA PRO A 432 13.10 -6.36 6.61
C PRO A 432 12.81 -7.37 7.73
N PRO A 433 13.47 -8.54 7.74
CA PRO A 433 13.32 -9.49 8.83
C PRO A 433 13.66 -8.78 10.13
N GLU A 434 12.67 -8.67 11.02
CA GLU A 434 12.97 -8.26 12.38
C GLU A 434 13.90 -9.33 12.97
N GLN A 435 15.07 -8.91 13.44
CA GLN A 435 15.88 -9.77 14.28
C GLN A 435 14.95 -10.22 15.40
N THR A 436 14.63 -11.51 15.41
CA THR A 436 13.63 -12.07 16.30
C THR A 436 14.15 -11.97 17.73
N GLN A 437 13.99 -10.80 18.35
CA GLN A 437 14.14 -10.60 19.79
C GLN A 437 12.90 -11.09 20.54
N ASP A 438 11.89 -11.60 19.83
CA ASP A 438 10.78 -12.39 20.38
C ASP A 438 11.15 -13.87 20.49
N ARG A 439 12.37 -14.18 20.96
CA ARG A 439 12.47 -15.36 21.83
C ARG A 439 11.59 -15.02 23.02
N LEU A 440 10.47 -15.73 23.17
CA LEU A 440 9.65 -15.74 24.39
C LEU A 440 10.61 -15.75 25.58
N LYS A 441 10.83 -14.57 26.18
CA LYS A 441 11.68 -14.51 27.37
C LYS A 441 10.90 -15.28 28.42
N PRO A 442 11.53 -16.25 29.13
CA PRO A 442 10.86 -16.89 30.23
C PRO A 442 10.47 -15.80 31.24
N THR A 443 9.17 -15.59 31.41
CA THR A 443 8.60 -14.65 32.37
C THR A 443 8.13 -15.43 33.58
N SER A 444 8.55 -15.01 34.77
CA SER A 444 8.08 -15.57 36.03
C SER A 444 6.65 -15.13 36.36
N ASP A 445 6.23 -13.99 35.78
CA ASP A 445 4.94 -13.33 36.05
C ASP A 445 4.14 -13.11 34.76
N SER A 446 2.82 -12.99 34.90
CA SER A 446 1.92 -12.64 33.79
C SER A 446 2.15 -11.18 33.37
N LEU A 447 2.70 -10.97 32.17
CA LEU A 447 2.82 -9.63 31.56
C LEU A 447 1.51 -9.11 30.94
N LEU A 448 0.45 -9.93 30.96
CA LEU A 448 -0.84 -9.60 30.38
C LEU A 448 -1.74 -8.92 31.43
N ASN A 449 -2.23 -7.72 31.10
CA ASN A 449 -3.21 -6.98 31.89
C ASN A 449 -4.63 -7.13 31.30
N THR A 450 -5.65 -6.67 32.02
CA THR A 450 -7.05 -6.74 31.58
C THR A 450 -7.27 -6.07 30.23
N THR A 451 -6.68 -4.89 30.02
CA THR A 451 -6.82 -4.11 28.78
C THR A 451 -6.30 -4.85 27.55
N LEU A 452 -5.18 -5.57 27.66
CA LEU A 452 -4.63 -6.38 26.58
C LEU A 452 -5.56 -7.55 26.23
N TRP A 453 -6.22 -8.15 27.22
CA TRP A 453 -7.22 -9.20 26.98
C TRP A 453 -8.49 -8.66 26.35
N GLU A 454 -9.02 -7.55 26.84
CA GLU A 454 -10.17 -6.86 26.26
C GLU A 454 -9.92 -6.48 24.79
N GLN A 455 -8.72 -5.99 24.49
CA GLN A 455 -8.26 -5.71 23.13
C GLN A 455 -8.18 -6.96 22.27
N ARG A 456 -7.63 -8.06 22.80
CA ARG A 456 -7.49 -9.33 22.07
C ARG A 456 -8.83 -9.95 21.70
N PHE A 457 -9.82 -9.85 22.59
CA PHE A 457 -11.16 -10.39 22.39
C PHE A 457 -12.12 -9.40 21.73
N GLY A 458 -11.75 -8.13 21.58
CA GLY A 458 -12.64 -7.10 21.05
C GLY A 458 -13.90 -6.91 21.92
N GLN A 459 -13.75 -7.01 23.24
CA GLN A 459 -14.85 -6.90 24.21
C GLN A 459 -14.34 -6.27 25.51
N LYS A 460 -15.23 -5.63 26.28
CA LYS A 460 -14.91 -5.20 27.64
C LYS A 460 -15.20 -6.32 28.63
N ALA A 461 -14.35 -6.46 29.64
CA ALA A 461 -14.63 -7.33 30.78
C ALA A 461 -15.88 -6.79 31.48
N SER A 462 -16.86 -7.65 31.74
CA SER A 462 -18.12 -7.23 32.35
C SER A 462 -18.73 -8.36 33.14
N CYS A 463 -19.32 -8.04 34.28
CA CYS A 463 -20.04 -8.98 35.13
C CYS A 463 -21.53 -8.67 35.09
N ILE A 464 -22.32 -9.67 34.69
CA ILE A 464 -23.78 -9.61 34.62
C ILE A 464 -24.32 -10.53 35.71
N GLN A 465 -24.95 -9.95 36.72
CA GLN A 465 -25.54 -10.68 37.82
C GLN A 465 -27.06 -10.78 37.62
N VAL A 466 -27.59 -12.00 37.63
CA VAL A 466 -29.03 -12.29 37.54
C VAL A 466 -29.56 -12.63 38.93
N GLN A 467 -30.54 -11.87 39.42
CA GLN A 467 -31.22 -12.09 40.70
C GLN A 467 -32.74 -12.06 40.55
N GLY A 468 -33.47 -12.55 41.56
CA GLY A 468 -34.94 -12.68 41.52
C GLY A 468 -35.43 -13.83 40.63
N GLY A 469 -36.75 -14.01 40.54
CA GLY A 469 -37.42 -14.99 39.69
C GLY A 469 -37.29 -16.45 40.15
N THR A 470 -37.85 -17.36 39.35
CA THR A 470 -37.71 -18.80 39.57
C THR A 470 -36.33 -19.30 39.12
N LEU A 471 -35.89 -20.44 39.66
CA LEU A 471 -34.64 -21.08 39.25
C LEU A 471 -34.60 -21.36 37.73
N GLU A 472 -35.72 -21.84 37.19
CA GLU A 472 -35.88 -22.13 35.76
C GLU A 472 -35.70 -20.87 34.90
N LEU A 473 -36.30 -19.75 35.29
CA LEU A 473 -36.17 -18.47 34.58
C LEU A 473 -34.73 -17.95 34.60
N ARG A 474 -34.05 -18.07 35.75
CA ARG A 474 -32.63 -17.69 35.85
C ARG A 474 -31.76 -18.52 34.91
N HIS A 475 -31.92 -19.85 34.92
CA HIS A 475 -31.16 -20.72 34.03
C HIS A 475 -31.44 -20.43 32.56
N GLN A 476 -32.71 -20.24 32.19
CA GLN A 476 -33.06 -19.87 30.83
C GLN A 476 -32.37 -18.58 30.39
N LEU A 477 -32.36 -17.53 31.22
CA LEU A 477 -31.68 -16.28 30.89
C LEU A 477 -30.16 -16.46 30.80
N LEU A 478 -29.52 -17.14 31.76
CA LEU A 478 -28.07 -17.38 31.79
C LEU A 478 -27.59 -18.06 30.51
N TYR A 479 -28.18 -19.20 30.16
CA TYR A 479 -27.74 -20.00 29.01
C TYR A 479 -28.17 -19.40 27.66
N THR A 480 -29.30 -18.69 27.61
CA THR A 480 -29.71 -17.97 26.39
C THR A 480 -28.76 -16.80 26.11
N LEU A 481 -28.35 -16.06 27.14
CA LEU A 481 -27.41 -14.95 27.00
C LEU A 481 -26.00 -15.45 26.63
N GLU A 482 -25.52 -16.54 27.25
CA GLU A 482 -24.27 -17.20 26.88
C GLU A 482 -24.27 -17.58 25.39
N LYS A 483 -25.34 -18.24 24.94
CA LYS A 483 -25.49 -18.64 23.54
C LYS A 483 -25.50 -17.43 22.60
N ALA A 484 -26.21 -16.37 22.94
CA ALA A 484 -26.29 -15.17 22.12
C ALA A 484 -24.96 -14.42 22.02
N LEU A 485 -24.21 -14.32 23.12
CA LEU A 485 -22.85 -13.74 23.13
C LEU A 485 -21.87 -14.59 22.32
N PHE A 486 -21.97 -15.92 22.42
CA PHE A 486 -21.17 -16.83 21.60
C PHE A 486 -21.46 -16.63 20.10
N ASP A 487 -22.72 -16.47 19.71
CA ASP A 487 -23.10 -16.24 18.31
C ASP A 487 -22.62 -14.88 17.76
N GLN A 488 -22.33 -13.91 18.64
CA GLN A 488 -21.67 -12.64 18.31
C GLN A 488 -20.12 -12.71 18.36
N GLY A 489 -19.54 -13.89 18.63
CA GLY A 489 -18.09 -14.08 18.72
C GLY A 489 -17.46 -13.57 20.01
N LYS A 490 -18.26 -13.30 21.06
CA LYS A 490 -17.78 -12.86 22.37
C LYS A 490 -17.39 -14.06 23.25
N VAL A 491 -16.39 -13.87 24.11
CA VAL A 491 -15.95 -14.87 25.09
C VAL A 491 -16.69 -14.64 26.40
N ALA A 492 -17.73 -15.44 26.63
CA ALA A 492 -18.57 -15.40 27.82
C ALA A 492 -18.52 -16.72 28.60
N PHE A 493 -18.63 -16.64 29.93
CA PHE A 493 -18.73 -17.81 30.82
C PHE A 493 -19.91 -17.64 31.78
N VAL A 494 -20.61 -18.75 32.06
CA VAL A 494 -21.65 -18.81 33.09
C VAL A 494 -21.07 -19.38 34.38
N LEU A 495 -21.21 -18.63 35.48
CA LEU A 495 -20.89 -19.09 36.83
C LEU A 495 -22.18 -19.27 37.63
N ASP A 496 -22.67 -20.51 37.66
CA ASP A 496 -23.84 -20.90 38.43
C ASP A 496 -23.43 -21.54 39.76
N ALA A 497 -23.84 -20.92 40.88
CA ALA A 497 -23.51 -21.36 42.23
C ALA A 497 -24.08 -22.75 42.59
N GLU A 498 -25.11 -23.22 41.88
CA GLU A 498 -25.74 -24.51 42.18
C GLU A 498 -25.03 -25.67 41.46
N SER A 499 -24.36 -25.40 40.34
CA SER A 499 -23.56 -26.39 39.59
C SER A 499 -22.08 -26.39 39.99
N ALA A 500 -21.55 -25.26 40.47
CA ALA A 500 -20.18 -25.16 40.97
C ALA A 500 -20.14 -25.53 42.47
N GLN A 501 -19.60 -26.71 42.81
CA GLN A 501 -19.37 -27.18 44.19
C GLN A 501 -18.29 -26.37 44.95
N THR A 502 -18.32 -25.04 44.86
CA THR A 502 -17.31 -24.12 45.40
C THR A 502 -17.88 -23.26 46.53
N PRO A 503 -17.11 -23.04 47.62
CA PRO A 503 -17.55 -22.21 48.72
C PRO A 503 -17.77 -20.74 48.28
N PRO A 504 -18.78 -20.05 48.83
CA PRO A 504 -19.19 -18.72 48.36
C PRO A 504 -18.09 -17.64 48.39
N ASP A 505 -17.12 -17.73 49.31
CA ASP A 505 -15.99 -16.79 49.37
C ASP A 505 -14.95 -17.01 48.25
N ALA A 506 -14.87 -18.22 47.67
CA ALA A 506 -14.00 -18.50 46.53
C ALA A 506 -14.54 -17.89 45.22
N ASN A 507 -15.84 -17.62 45.15
CA ASN A 507 -16.48 -17.10 43.94
C ASN A 507 -16.05 -15.66 43.65
N ALA A 508 -15.91 -14.79 44.66
CA ALA A 508 -15.52 -13.39 44.44
C ALA A 508 -14.08 -13.24 43.90
N ALA A 509 -13.14 -14.03 44.43
CA ALA A 509 -11.76 -14.05 43.96
C ALA A 509 -11.66 -14.61 42.53
N LEU A 510 -12.42 -15.67 42.24
CA LEU A 510 -12.51 -16.28 40.91
C LEU A 510 -13.12 -15.30 39.88
N ILE A 511 -14.20 -14.61 40.24
CA ILE A 511 -14.84 -13.60 39.39
C ILE A 511 -13.83 -12.50 39.03
N ASN A 512 -13.13 -11.94 40.03
CA ASN A 512 -12.11 -10.92 39.79
C ASN A 512 -10.96 -11.43 38.90
N TRP A 513 -10.53 -12.67 39.12
CA TRP A 513 -9.49 -13.28 38.30
C TRP A 513 -9.96 -13.46 36.85
N LEU A 514 -11.18 -13.95 36.63
CA LEU A 514 -11.76 -14.10 35.29
C LEU A 514 -11.92 -12.75 34.58
N LEU A 515 -12.45 -11.74 35.27
CA LEU A 515 -12.56 -10.38 34.74
C LEU A 515 -11.19 -9.80 34.37
N SER A 516 -10.13 -10.10 35.14
CA SER A 516 -8.75 -9.69 34.79
C SER A 516 -8.23 -10.32 33.48
N LYS A 517 -8.92 -11.33 32.96
CA LYS A 517 -8.65 -11.97 31.67
C LYS A 517 -9.57 -11.49 30.55
N GLY A 518 -10.29 -10.38 30.72
CA GLY A 518 -11.06 -9.76 29.65
C GLY A 518 -12.34 -10.50 29.24
N VAL A 519 -12.83 -11.44 30.06
CA VAL A 519 -14.03 -12.25 29.75
C VAL A 519 -15.32 -11.57 30.22
N ILE A 520 -16.44 -11.88 29.57
CA ILE A 520 -17.77 -11.52 30.06
C ILE A 520 -18.25 -12.65 30.98
N LEU A 521 -18.62 -12.31 32.21
CA LEU A 521 -19.11 -13.28 33.17
C LEU A 521 -20.59 -13.08 33.43
N ILE A 522 -21.36 -14.16 33.37
CA ILE A 522 -22.79 -14.17 33.69
C ILE A 522 -22.96 -15.04 34.94
N THR A 523 -23.53 -14.51 36.02
CA THR A 523 -23.63 -15.26 37.29
C THR A 523 -24.97 -15.04 37.99
N ASN A 524 -25.41 -16.04 38.76
CA ASN A 524 -26.52 -15.93 39.71
C ASN A 524 -26.04 -15.72 41.16
N THR A 525 -24.73 -15.60 41.37
CA THR A 525 -24.12 -15.43 42.69
C THR A 525 -24.08 -13.95 43.06
N ALA A 526 -24.44 -13.62 44.31
CA ALA A 526 -24.31 -12.26 44.82
C ALA A 526 -22.83 -11.87 44.92
N SER A 527 -22.37 -10.96 44.06
CA SER A 527 -21.01 -10.42 44.10
C SER A 527 -21.04 -8.95 44.52
N LYS A 528 -20.27 -8.57 45.55
CA LYS A 528 -20.09 -7.17 45.96
C LYS A 528 -18.99 -6.50 45.12
N LEU A 529 -19.16 -6.49 43.80
CA LEU A 529 -18.22 -5.83 42.88
C LEU A 529 -18.80 -4.49 42.41
N SER A 530 -17.95 -3.47 42.34
CA SER A 530 -18.33 -2.08 42.09
C SER A 530 -18.88 -1.80 40.68
N GLU A 531 -18.66 -2.70 39.72
CA GLU A 531 -19.06 -2.54 38.30
C GLU A 531 -19.92 -3.71 37.80
N THR A 532 -20.81 -4.25 38.65
CA THR A 532 -21.70 -5.35 38.26
C THR A 532 -23.02 -4.82 37.72
N GLN A 533 -23.42 -5.24 36.52
CA GLN A 533 -24.77 -4.99 36.03
C GLN A 533 -25.72 -6.01 36.67
N ILE A 534 -26.66 -5.53 37.48
CA ILE A 534 -27.62 -6.38 38.18
C ILE A 534 -28.95 -6.39 37.40
N ILE A 535 -29.43 -7.59 37.10
CA ILE A 535 -30.71 -7.84 36.44
C ILE A 535 -31.63 -8.48 37.46
N ASP A 536 -32.74 -7.81 37.76
CA ASP A 536 -33.77 -8.29 38.68
C ASP A 536 -34.99 -8.82 37.92
N LEU A 537 -35.29 -10.11 38.11
CA LEU A 537 -36.40 -10.80 37.47
C LEU A 537 -37.73 -10.65 38.23
N ASP A 538 -37.76 -10.01 39.40
CA ASP A 538 -38.97 -9.89 40.22
C ASP A 538 -39.94 -8.77 39.78
N GLY A 539 -39.61 -8.01 38.71
CA GLY A 539 -40.36 -6.81 38.31
C GLY A 539 -40.59 -6.54 36.82
N SER A 540 -40.22 -7.44 35.91
CA SER A 540 -40.34 -7.20 34.46
C SER A 540 -41.00 -8.35 33.68
N THR A 541 -41.71 -8.00 32.61
CA THR A 541 -42.47 -8.88 31.72
C THR A 541 -41.64 -10.07 31.22
N ASN A 542 -42.25 -11.26 31.28
CA ASN A 542 -41.68 -12.60 31.05
C ASN A 542 -41.14 -12.91 29.62
N ASP A 543 -40.59 -11.94 28.87
CA ASP A 543 -39.95 -12.23 27.58
C ASP A 543 -38.41 -12.17 27.69
N ILE A 544 -37.82 -13.35 27.93
CA ILE A 544 -36.37 -13.54 28.01
C ILE A 544 -35.67 -13.06 26.73
N SER A 545 -36.33 -13.16 25.57
CA SER A 545 -35.74 -12.76 24.28
C SER A 545 -35.53 -11.25 24.20
N GLN A 546 -36.49 -10.46 24.71
CA GLN A 546 -36.38 -9.01 24.75
C GLN A 546 -35.30 -8.54 25.75
N LEU A 547 -35.21 -9.21 26.90
CA LEU A 547 -34.17 -8.95 27.89
C LEU A 547 -32.77 -9.20 27.31
N VAL A 548 -32.56 -10.35 26.64
CA VAL A 548 -31.29 -10.66 25.99
C VAL A 548 -30.96 -9.65 24.91
N THR A 549 -31.91 -9.27 24.06
CA THR A 549 -31.69 -8.29 22.99
C THR A 549 -31.27 -6.92 23.55
N GLY A 550 -31.95 -6.43 24.59
CA GLY A 550 -31.59 -5.15 25.23
C GLY A 550 -30.26 -5.19 25.99
N LEU A 551 -29.81 -6.35 26.45
CA LEU A 551 -28.49 -6.52 27.06
C LEU A 551 -27.38 -6.50 26.01
N LEU A 552 -27.61 -7.14 24.86
CA LEU A 552 -26.65 -7.15 23.75
C LEU A 552 -26.43 -5.75 23.15
N GLU A 553 -27.42 -4.87 23.18
CA GLU A 553 -27.25 -3.47 22.72
C GLU A 553 -26.38 -2.62 23.68
N ARG A 554 -26.22 -3.05 24.93
CA ARG A 554 -25.45 -2.33 25.96
C ARG A 554 -24.01 -2.80 26.11
N LEU A 555 -23.69 -3.99 25.56
CA LEU A 555 -22.39 -4.67 25.63
C LEU A 555 -21.61 -4.50 24.32
#